data_AF-A0A4T0LBB4-F1
#
_entry.id   AF-A0A4T0LBB4-F1
#
_cell.length_a   1.000
_cell.length_b   1.000
_cell.length_c   1.000
_cell.angle_alpha   90.00
_cell.angle_beta   90.00
_cell.angle_gamma   90.00
#
_symmetry.space_group_name_H-M   'P 1'
#
loop_
_entity.id
_entity.type
_entity.pdbx_description
1 polymer ?
#
loop_
_entity_poly.entity_id
_entity_poly.type
_entity_poly.pdbx_seq_one_letter_code
_entity_poly.pdbx_strand_id
1 'polypeptide(L)' 'MSERLIIYYQKHGIINEYTAGYAPSANGIAERYNQTIQRSIATILTDAKLPNDYWIIAAHTQV' A
#
# COMPACT_ATOMS: atom_id res chain seq x y z
N MET A 1 -5.25 16.27 -7.81
CA MET A 1 -6.07 15.05 -7.74
C MET A 1 -6.59 14.76 -9.15
N SER A 2 -6.54 13.52 -9.63
CA SER A 2 -7.03 13.16 -10.97
C SER A 2 -8.57 13.22 -11.01
N GLU A 3 -9.16 13.86 -12.02
CA GLU A 3 -10.62 13.96 -12.18
C GLU A 3 -11.31 12.59 -12.16
N ARG A 4 -10.65 11.57 -12.71
CA ARG A 4 -11.14 10.19 -12.70
C ARG A 4 -11.39 9.64 -11.29
N LEU A 5 -10.52 9.98 -10.33
CA LEU A 5 -10.65 9.50 -8.95
C LEU A 5 -11.79 10.20 -8.21
N ILE A 6 -11.99 11.48 -8.46
CA ILE A 6 -13.07 12.25 -7.85
C ILE A 6 -14.43 11.68 -8.29
N ILE A 7 -14.60 11.44 -9.59
CA ILE A 7 -15.82 10.82 -10.14
C ILE A 7 -16.03 9.43 -9.53
N TYR A 8 -14.96 8.63 -9.40
CA TYR A 8 -15.04 7.31 -8.80
C TYR A 8 -15.49 7.36 -7.33
N TYR A 9 -14.90 8.24 -6.52
CA TYR A 9 -15.25 8.39 -5.11
C TYR A 9 -16.69 8.87 -4.94
N GLN A 10 -17.12 9.87 -5.71
CA GLN A 10 -18.50 10.34 -5.69
C GLN A 10 -19.49 9.24 -6.09
N LYS A 11 -19.19 8.46 -7.13
CA LYS A 11 -20.03 7.34 -7.57
C LYS A 11 -20.20 6.26 -6.50
N HIS A 12 -19.17 6.02 -5.68
CA HIS A 12 -19.18 4.98 -4.65
C HIS A 12 -19.45 5.52 -3.24
N GLY A 13 -19.75 6.81 -3.08
CA GLY A 13 -19.97 7.43 -1.77
C GLY A 13 -18.74 7.43 -0.86
N ILE A 14 -17.53 7.37 -1.43
CA ILE A 14 -16.27 7.36 -0.69
C ILE A 14 -15.92 8.80 -0.29
N ILE A 15 -15.78 9.04 1.01
CA ILE A 15 -15.28 10.31 1.54
C ILE A 15 -13.77 10.29 1.45
N ASN A 16 -13.20 11.27 0.75
CA ASN A 16 -11.76 11.38 0.57
C ASN A 16 -11.21 12.47 1.50
N GLU A 17 -10.51 12.05 2.54
CA GLU A 17 -9.83 12.93 3.49
C GLU A 17 -8.32 12.98 3.20
N TYR A 18 -7.72 14.14 3.42
CA TYR A 18 -6.28 14.33 3.23
C TYR A 18 -5.60 14.55 4.57
N THR A 19 -4.40 14.01 4.70
CA THR A 19 -3.53 14.31 5.84
C THR A 19 -3.25 15.81 5.90
N ALA A 20 -3.59 16.43 7.01
CA ALA A 20 -3.25 17.82 7.26
C ALA A 20 -1.72 18.00 7.26
N GLY A 21 -1.24 19.15 6.76
CA GLY A 21 0.17 19.51 6.86
C GLY A 21 0.63 19.47 8.32
N TYR A 22 1.87 19.02 8.55
CA TYR A 22 2.47 18.85 9.89
C TYR A 22 1.83 17.76 10.78
N ALA A 23 0.96 16.90 10.24
CA ALA A 23 0.41 15.72 10.93
C ALA A 23 0.86 14.38 10.31
N PRO A 24 2.18 14.09 10.19
CA PRO A 24 2.67 12.86 9.58
C PRO A 24 2.19 11.59 10.30
N SER A 25 1.87 11.68 11.59
CA SER A 25 1.32 10.58 12.38
C SER A 25 -0.01 10.05 11.87
N ALA A 26 -0.82 10.89 11.19
CA ALA A 26 -2.12 10.48 10.65
C ALA A 26 -1.97 9.43 9.54
N ASN A 27 -0.88 9.46 8.76
CA ASN A 27 -0.58 8.44 7.77
C ASN A 27 0.26 7.27 8.32
N GLY A 28 0.70 7.36 9.57
CA GLY A 28 1.69 6.44 10.14
C GLY A 28 1.21 4.98 10.25
N ILE A 29 -0.10 4.73 10.30
CA ILE A 29 -0.63 3.35 10.26
C ILE A 29 -0.48 2.77 8.84
N ALA A 30 -0.91 3.51 7.82
CA ALA A 30 -0.79 3.08 6.43
C ALA A 30 0.68 2.92 6.02
N GLU A 31 1.55 3.84 6.44
CA GLU A 31 2.99 3.76 6.17
C GLU A 31 3.64 2.53 6.82
N ARG A 32 3.32 2.25 8.10
CA ARG A 32 3.83 1.05 8.79
C ARG A 32 3.35 -0.23 8.11
N TYR A 33 2.08 -0.27 7.72
CA TYR A 33 1.52 -1.43 7.02
C TYR A 33 2.20 -1.65 5.66
N ASN A 34 2.42 -0.58 4.89
CA ASN A 34 3.14 -0.64 3.62
C ASN A 34 4.59 -1.11 3.79
N GLN A 35 5.29 -0.65 4.84
CA GLN A 35 6.63 -1.13 5.16
C GLN A 35 6.64 -2.61 5.54
N THR A 36 5.66 -3.07 6.32
CA THR A 36 5.51 -4.49 6.66
C THR A 36 5.33 -5.31 5.39
N ILE A 37 4.46 -4.89 4.47
CA ILE A 37 4.24 -5.57 3.19
C ILE A 37 5.55 -5.69 2.40
N GLN A 38 6.25 -4.58 2.20
CA GLN A 38 7.49 -4.58 1.44
C GLN A 38 8.58 -5.46 2.07
N ARG A 39 8.70 -5.43 3.40
CA ARG A 39 9.65 -6.28 4.14
C ARG A 39 9.29 -7.75 4.00
N SER A 40 8.02 -8.11 4.19
CA SER A 40 7.56 -9.50 4.03
C SER A 40 7.83 -10.03 2.63
N ILE A 41 7.53 -9.25 1.58
CA ILE A 41 7.84 -9.62 0.20
C ILE A 41 9.33 -9.87 0.03
N ALA A 42 10.19 -8.96 0.51
CA ALA A 42 11.63 -9.11 0.42
C ALA A 42 12.14 -10.35 1.17
N THR A 43 11.59 -10.64 2.36
CA THR A 43 11.93 -11.83 3.14
C THR A 43 11.56 -13.12 2.42
N ILE A 44 10.34 -13.22 1.89
CA ILE A 44 9.87 -14.41 1.15
C ILE A 44 10.73 -14.66 -0.09
N LEU A 45 11.00 -13.61 -0.89
CA LEU A 45 11.81 -13.75 -2.10
C LEU A 45 13.25 -14.16 -1.78
N THR A 46 13.83 -13.59 -0.72
CA THR A 46 15.20 -13.91 -0.28
C THR A 46 15.30 -15.35 0.21
N ASP A 47 14.35 -15.78 1.04
CA ASP A 47 14.32 -17.13 1.60
C ASP A 47 14.09 -18.20 0.52
N ALA A 48 13.17 -17.94 -0.41
CA ALA A 48 12.89 -18.81 -1.55
C ALA A 48 13.94 -18.74 -2.67
N LYS A 49 14.92 -17.81 -2.60
CA LYS A 49 15.92 -17.54 -3.63
C LYS A 49 15.31 -17.21 -5.01
N LEU A 50 14.20 -16.48 -5.00
CA LEU A 50 13.48 -16.09 -6.22
C LEU A 50 13.88 -14.69 -6.70
N PRO A 51 13.90 -14.45 -8.02
CA PRO A 51 14.03 -13.11 -8.58
C PRO A 51 12.90 -12.16 -8.15
N ASN A 52 13.15 -10.85 -8.20
CA ASN A 52 12.16 -9.82 -7.86
C ASN A 52 10.92 -9.84 -8.76
N ASP A 53 10.98 -10.47 -9.95
CA ASP A 53 9.82 -10.62 -10.85
C ASP A 53 8.66 -11.39 -10.19
N TYR A 54 8.95 -12.19 -9.15
CA TYR A 54 7.98 -12.96 -8.39
C TYR A 54 7.32 -12.17 -7.25
N TRP A 55 7.52 -10.85 -7.16
CA TRP A 55 6.98 -10.02 -6.07
C TRP A 55 5.46 -10.15 -5.91
N ILE A 56 4.70 -10.38 -6.99
CA ILE A 56 3.24 -10.56 -6.93
C ILE A 56 2.88 -11.83 -6.14
N ILE A 57 3.62 -12.92 -6.37
CA ILE A 57 3.38 -14.19 -5.68
C ILE A 57 3.77 -14.05 -4.21
N ALA A 58 4.89 -13.39 -3.93
CA ALA A 58 5.32 -13.10 -2.57
C ALA A 58 4.31 -12.19 -1.83
N ALA A 59 3.75 -11.19 -2.50
CA ALA A 59 2.72 -10.31 -1.93
C ALA A 59 1.42 -11.07 -1.63
N HIS A 60 1.00 -11.97 -2.53
CA HIS A 60 -0.18 -12.81 -2.31
C HIS A 60 0.00 -13.78 -1.13
N THR A 61 1.22 -14.27 -0.89
CA THR A 61 1.49 -15.23 0.19
C THR A 61 1.49 -14.58 1.58
N GLN A 62 1.70 -13.26 1.64
CA GLN A 62 1.71 -12.51 2.90
C GLN A 62 0.30 -12.37 3.54
N VAL A 63 -0.76 -12.45 2.73
CA VAL A 63 -2.16 -12.21 3.14
C VAL A 63 -2.85 -13.54 3.46
#